data_AF-A0A523ADN5-F1
#
_entry.id   AF-A0A523ADN5-F1
#
_cell.length_a   1.000
_cell.length_b   1.000
_cell.length_c   1.000
_cell.angle_alpha   90.00
_cell.angle_beta   90.00
_cell.angle_gamma   90.00
#
_symmetry.space_group_name_H-M   'P 1'
#
loop_
_entity.id
_entity.type
_entity.pdbx_description
1 polymer ?
#
loop_
_entity_poly.entity_id
_entity_poly.type
_entity_poly.pdbx_seq_one_letter_code
_entity_poly.pdbx_strand_id
1 'polypeptide(L)'
;MKFDNRLVLSAMAGINDAEFCNRQKASLVILGGFNADKGAMEAAKAAVARGRKEFVFEDPLEGIENELKKVKKNFAVNVRSSTMDGYTEAAELTDCYGGIIEINAHCRQPEFVQAKCGEWLLFNPEVLYEIVERVSKIATTAVKLRGGYGIDYEKLCVKLFERGCSIVHIDAMIPNGNCDLYLIKRISKHGFTIGNNSFVDIKSGERVIGAGAKMVSAARATLKDQNFFEKMLESDILSEPVEL
;
A
#
# COMPACT_ATOMS: atom_id res chain seq x y z
N MET A 1 -11.58 11.44 -3.91
CA MET A 1 -12.32 10.41 -3.11
C MET A 1 -12.43 10.90 -1.67
N LYS A 2 -13.57 10.75 -0.98
CA LYS A 2 -13.72 11.21 0.41
C LYS A 2 -13.56 10.07 1.41
N PHE A 3 -12.79 10.30 2.45
CA PHE A 3 -12.58 9.39 3.58
C PHE A 3 -13.12 10.03 4.86
N ASP A 4 -13.88 9.28 5.65
CA ASP A 4 -14.54 9.79 6.87
C ASP A 4 -13.58 9.92 8.06
N ASN A 5 -12.39 9.34 7.97
CA ASN A 5 -11.30 9.46 8.93
C ASN A 5 -9.94 9.31 8.23
N ARG A 6 -8.85 9.66 8.92
CA ARG A 6 -7.48 9.60 8.39
C ARG A 6 -6.81 8.22 8.51
N LEU A 7 -7.57 7.17 8.82
CA LEU A 7 -7.02 5.84 9.12
C LEU A 7 -7.05 4.93 7.89
N VAL A 8 -5.96 4.19 7.71
CA VAL A 8 -5.78 3.24 6.60
C VAL A 8 -5.39 1.86 7.13
N LEU A 9 -6.03 0.80 6.65
CA LEU A 9 -5.51 -0.55 6.82
C LEU A 9 -4.46 -0.81 5.73
N SER A 10 -3.19 -0.96 6.13
CA SER A 10 -2.09 -1.29 5.21
C SER A 10 -2.14 -2.76 4.79
N ALA A 11 -1.81 -3.04 3.53
CA ALA A 11 -1.80 -4.40 2.98
C ALA A 11 -0.88 -5.36 3.76
N MET A 12 -1.41 -6.55 4.05
CA MET A 12 -0.68 -7.67 4.63
C MET A 12 -0.97 -8.92 3.80
N ALA A 13 0.03 -9.40 3.08
CA ALA A 13 -0.13 -10.53 2.17
C ALA A 13 -0.54 -11.81 2.94
N GLY A 14 -1.49 -12.55 2.37
CA GLY A 14 -2.12 -13.73 2.98
C GLY A 14 -3.02 -13.42 4.19
N ILE A 15 -3.42 -12.16 4.40
CA ILE A 15 -4.28 -11.73 5.51
C ILE A 15 -5.38 -10.78 5.05
N ASN A 16 -5.06 -9.72 4.31
CA ASN A 16 -6.02 -8.69 3.93
C ASN A 16 -6.90 -9.13 2.74
N ASP A 17 -7.72 -10.14 2.97
CA ASP A 17 -8.86 -10.46 2.11
C ASP A 17 -10.02 -9.49 2.39
N ALA A 18 -11.08 -9.57 1.58
CA ALA A 18 -12.23 -8.69 1.70
C ALA A 18 -12.95 -8.82 3.04
N GLU A 19 -12.99 -10.02 3.61
CA GLU A 19 -13.61 -10.27 4.91
C GLU A 19 -12.87 -9.54 6.03
N PHE A 20 -11.54 -9.67 6.08
CA PHE A 20 -10.71 -8.99 7.06
C PHE A 20 -10.80 -7.47 6.91
N CYS A 21 -10.75 -6.97 5.66
CA CYS A 21 -10.86 -5.55 5.33
C CYS A 21 -12.21 -4.96 5.74
N ASN A 22 -13.33 -5.64 5.46
CA ASN A 22 -14.68 -5.15 5.77
C ASN A 22 -14.93 -4.94 7.27
N ARG A 23 -14.21 -5.66 8.13
CA ARG A 23 -14.33 -5.55 9.60
C ARG A 23 -13.63 -4.32 10.18
N GLN A 24 -12.72 -3.69 9.44
CA GLN A 24 -11.93 -2.57 9.97
C GLN A 24 -12.74 -1.28 10.05
N LYS A 25 -12.43 -0.40 11.01
CA LYS A 25 -13.01 0.97 11.11
C LYS A 25 -12.27 2.04 10.29
N ALA A 26 -11.11 1.70 9.73
CA ALA A 26 -10.36 2.56 8.81
C ALA A 26 -11.22 2.97 7.59
N SER A 27 -11.10 4.22 7.16
CA SER A 27 -11.85 4.74 6.00
C SER A 27 -11.32 4.23 4.66
N LEU A 28 -10.03 3.92 4.58
CA LEU A 28 -9.44 3.24 3.42
C LEU A 28 -8.89 1.87 3.87
N VAL A 29 -9.27 0.81 3.17
CA VAL A 29 -8.74 -0.53 3.41
C VAL A 29 -7.96 -1.02 2.21
N ILE A 30 -6.71 -1.43 2.41
CA ILE A 30 -5.85 -1.90 1.31
C ILE A 30 -5.85 -3.42 1.33
N LEU A 31 -6.47 -4.03 0.32
CA LEU A 31 -6.50 -5.47 0.13
C LEU A 31 -5.14 -5.97 -0.39
N GLY A 32 -4.87 -7.23 -0.09
CA GLY A 32 -3.81 -7.95 -0.77
C GLY A 32 -2.42 -7.66 -0.22
N GLY A 33 -1.53 -7.20 -1.09
CA GLY A 33 -0.30 -7.94 -1.34
C GLY A 33 -0.57 -9.09 -2.31
N PHE A 34 -1.43 -8.86 -3.29
CA PHE A 34 -1.74 -9.85 -4.32
C PHE A 34 -0.61 -9.94 -5.35
N ASN A 35 -0.64 -11.00 -6.14
CA ASN A 35 0.31 -11.28 -7.20
C ASN A 35 -0.51 -11.30 -8.48
N ALA A 36 -0.28 -10.36 -9.38
CA ALA A 36 -1.16 -10.11 -10.52
C ALA A 36 -0.72 -10.81 -11.81
N ASP A 37 0.37 -11.58 -11.76
CA ASP A 37 0.81 -12.38 -12.89
C ASP A 37 1.43 -13.72 -12.43
N LYS A 38 1.74 -14.57 -13.42
CA LYS A 38 2.32 -15.89 -13.17
C LYS A 38 3.67 -15.81 -12.46
N GLY A 39 4.53 -14.86 -12.82
CA GLY A 39 5.87 -14.73 -12.23
C GLY A 39 5.81 -14.37 -10.74
N ALA A 40 4.96 -13.42 -10.37
CA ALA A 40 4.72 -13.07 -8.97
C ALA A 40 4.01 -14.21 -8.22
N MET A 41 3.14 -14.98 -8.87
CA MET A 41 2.54 -16.18 -8.26
C MET A 41 3.56 -17.27 -7.93
N GLU A 42 4.50 -17.55 -8.83
CA GLU A 42 5.57 -18.52 -8.54
C GLU A 42 6.48 -18.03 -7.40
N ALA A 43 6.79 -16.74 -7.35
CA ALA A 43 7.50 -16.14 -6.22
C ALA A 43 6.71 -16.30 -4.89
N ALA A 44 5.38 -16.16 -4.94
CA ALA A 44 4.51 -16.37 -3.79
C ALA A 44 4.49 -17.83 -3.33
N LYS A 45 4.40 -18.80 -4.24
CA LYS A 45 4.50 -20.23 -3.92
C LYS A 45 5.83 -20.57 -3.26
N ALA A 46 6.93 -20.02 -3.76
CA ALA A 46 8.26 -20.19 -3.15
C ALA A 46 8.33 -19.57 -1.74
N ALA A 47 7.76 -18.38 -1.55
CA ALA A 47 7.69 -17.73 -0.24
C ALA A 47 6.84 -18.56 0.76
N VAL A 48 5.72 -19.14 0.29
CA VAL A 48 4.89 -20.07 1.08
C VAL A 48 5.65 -21.32 1.48
N ALA A 49 6.43 -21.92 0.56
CA ALA A 49 7.28 -23.06 0.87
C ALA A 49 8.33 -22.74 1.95
N ARG A 50 8.76 -21.48 2.06
CA ARG A 50 9.64 -20.99 3.15
C ARG A 50 8.88 -20.64 4.45
N GLY A 51 7.56 -20.80 4.49
CA GLY A 51 6.72 -20.57 5.68
C GLY A 51 6.13 -19.16 5.78
N ARG A 52 6.12 -18.38 4.68
CA ARG A 52 5.40 -17.10 4.63
C ARG A 52 3.91 -17.34 4.34
N LYS A 53 3.06 -16.45 4.84
CA LYS A 53 1.68 -16.33 4.35
C LYS A 53 1.68 -15.47 3.10
N GLU A 54 1.00 -15.92 2.06
CA GLU A 54 0.81 -15.20 0.79
C GLU A 54 -0.56 -15.59 0.21
N PHE A 55 -1.07 -14.74 -0.68
CA PHE A 55 -2.20 -15.12 -1.54
C PHE A 55 -1.68 -15.88 -2.76
N VAL A 56 -2.20 -17.09 -2.96
CA VAL A 56 -1.88 -17.95 -4.10
C VAL A 56 -3.20 -18.35 -4.76
N PHE A 57 -3.40 -17.90 -5.98
CA PHE A 57 -4.57 -18.22 -6.79
C PHE A 57 -4.13 -19.04 -8.01
N GLU A 58 -5.05 -19.85 -8.55
CA GLU A 58 -4.81 -20.55 -9.82
C GLU A 58 -4.75 -19.56 -10.98
N ASP A 59 -5.75 -18.68 -11.06
CA ASP A 59 -5.74 -17.49 -11.90
C ASP A 59 -5.56 -16.22 -11.03
N PRO A 60 -4.48 -15.45 -11.25
CA PRO A 60 -4.21 -14.21 -10.51
C PRO A 60 -5.37 -13.21 -10.48
N LEU A 61 -5.93 -12.88 -11.64
CA LEU A 61 -6.90 -11.80 -11.79
C LEU A 61 -8.29 -12.25 -11.34
N GLU A 62 -8.67 -13.51 -11.61
CA GLU A 62 -9.91 -14.07 -11.08
C GLU A 62 -9.90 -14.07 -9.55
N GLY A 63 -8.78 -14.44 -8.93
CA GLY A 63 -8.61 -14.42 -7.48
C GLY A 63 -8.73 -13.01 -6.89
N ILE A 64 -8.13 -12.01 -7.53
CA ILE A 64 -8.28 -10.60 -7.14
C ILE A 64 -9.74 -10.16 -7.29
N GLU A 65 -10.37 -10.43 -8.43
CA GLU A 65 -11.76 -10.05 -8.70
C GLU A 65 -12.72 -10.63 -7.65
N ASN A 66 -12.52 -11.89 -7.27
CA ASN A 66 -13.35 -12.55 -6.26
C ASN A 66 -13.31 -11.83 -4.90
N GLU A 67 -12.20 -11.16 -4.56
CA GLU A 67 -12.13 -10.31 -3.37
C GLU A 67 -12.78 -8.94 -3.60
N LEU A 68 -12.63 -8.35 -4.79
CA LEU A 68 -13.27 -7.06 -5.12
C LEU A 68 -14.80 -7.15 -5.13
N LYS A 69 -15.38 -8.27 -5.57
CA LYS A 69 -16.84 -8.52 -5.50
C LYS A 69 -17.39 -8.49 -4.07
N LYS A 70 -16.53 -8.67 -3.06
CA LYS A 70 -16.93 -8.81 -1.64
C LYS A 70 -16.64 -7.56 -0.80
N VAL A 71 -15.76 -6.65 -1.24
CA VAL A 71 -15.41 -5.46 -0.46
C VAL A 71 -16.55 -4.43 -0.48
N LYS A 72 -16.82 -3.77 0.66
CA LYS A 72 -17.97 -2.86 0.85
C LYS A 72 -17.58 -1.48 1.39
N LYS A 73 -16.31 -1.11 1.26
CA LYS A 73 -15.73 0.13 1.79
C LYS A 73 -14.87 0.78 0.72
N ASN A 74 -14.48 2.05 0.89
CA ASN A 74 -13.41 2.60 0.05
C ASN A 74 -12.15 1.75 0.20
N PHE A 75 -11.58 1.34 -0.91
CA PHE A 75 -10.52 0.34 -0.92
C PHE A 75 -9.41 0.67 -1.90
N ALA A 76 -8.24 0.08 -1.63
CA ALA A 76 -7.16 -0.02 -2.59
C ALA A 76 -6.72 -1.47 -2.75
N VAL A 77 -6.10 -1.80 -3.87
CA VAL A 77 -5.60 -3.14 -4.19
C VAL A 77 -4.09 -3.08 -4.29
N ASN A 78 -3.38 -3.62 -3.30
CA ASN A 78 -1.92 -3.68 -3.36
C ASN A 78 -1.48 -4.90 -4.16
N VAL A 79 -0.75 -4.65 -5.25
CA VAL A 79 -0.31 -5.71 -6.19
C VAL A 79 1.20 -5.72 -6.41
N ARG A 80 1.71 -6.92 -6.62
CA ARG A 80 3.03 -7.21 -7.20
C ARG A 80 2.81 -7.88 -8.56
N SER A 81 3.60 -7.50 -9.54
CA SER A 81 3.65 -8.16 -10.86
C SER A 81 5.09 -8.15 -11.37
N SER A 82 5.45 -9.21 -12.10
CA SER A 82 6.72 -9.31 -12.84
C SER A 82 6.63 -8.76 -14.28
N THR A 83 5.43 -8.38 -14.71
CA THR A 83 5.11 -7.91 -16.06
C THR A 83 4.31 -6.62 -16.03
N MET A 84 4.40 -5.83 -17.10
CA MET A 84 3.58 -4.63 -17.26
C MET A 84 2.10 -4.97 -17.38
N ASP A 85 1.76 -6.01 -18.15
CA ASP A 85 0.37 -6.44 -18.38
C ASP A 85 -0.33 -6.78 -17.06
N GLY A 86 0.33 -7.54 -16.16
CA GLY A 86 -0.25 -7.82 -14.85
C GLY A 86 -0.52 -6.56 -14.00
N TYR A 87 0.25 -5.48 -14.17
CA TYR A 87 -0.07 -4.20 -13.51
C TYR A 87 -1.26 -3.50 -14.17
N THR A 88 -1.32 -3.45 -15.49
CA THR A 88 -2.40 -2.76 -16.21
C THR A 88 -3.72 -3.50 -16.10
N GLU A 89 -3.75 -4.82 -16.21
CA GLU A 89 -4.95 -5.65 -16.06
C GLU A 89 -5.51 -5.56 -14.63
N ALA A 90 -4.64 -5.58 -13.61
CA ALA A 90 -5.06 -5.35 -12.23
C ALA A 90 -5.60 -3.93 -12.00
N ALA A 91 -5.08 -2.93 -12.72
CA ALA A 91 -5.58 -1.57 -12.67
C ALA A 91 -6.96 -1.44 -13.32
N GLU A 92 -7.17 -2.03 -14.51
CA GLU A 92 -8.48 -2.07 -15.19
C GLU A 92 -9.54 -2.73 -14.31
N LEU A 93 -9.18 -3.87 -13.73
CA LEU A 93 -10.04 -4.57 -12.79
C LEU A 93 -10.35 -3.71 -11.55
N THR A 94 -9.35 -3.03 -10.99
CA THR A 94 -9.55 -2.17 -9.83
C THR A 94 -10.45 -0.97 -10.14
N ASP A 95 -10.27 -0.34 -11.32
CA ASP A 95 -11.08 0.80 -11.78
C ASP A 95 -12.55 0.41 -11.99
N CYS A 96 -12.79 -0.78 -12.56
CA CYS A 96 -14.14 -1.32 -12.77
C CYS A 96 -14.95 -1.44 -11.46
N TYR A 97 -14.29 -1.62 -10.32
CA TYR A 97 -14.91 -1.68 -8.99
C TYR A 97 -14.76 -0.36 -8.19
N GLY A 98 -14.25 0.71 -8.81
CA GLY A 98 -14.11 2.04 -8.21
C GLY A 98 -13.01 2.15 -7.14
N GLY A 99 -12.00 1.29 -7.20
CA GLY A 99 -10.90 1.24 -6.23
C GLY A 99 -9.68 2.08 -6.61
N ILE A 100 -8.67 2.05 -5.74
CA ILE A 100 -7.33 2.60 -5.99
C ILE A 100 -6.36 1.45 -6.24
N ILE A 101 -5.59 1.49 -7.32
CA ILE A 101 -4.52 0.49 -7.54
C ILE A 101 -3.26 0.92 -6.80
N GLU A 102 -2.67 0.06 -5.96
CA GLU A 102 -1.43 0.34 -5.24
C GLU A 102 -0.28 -0.53 -5.75
N ILE A 103 0.70 0.09 -6.41
CA ILE A 103 1.91 -0.58 -6.87
C ILE A 103 2.81 -0.86 -5.66
N ASN A 104 3.12 -2.14 -5.42
CA ASN A 104 4.00 -2.55 -4.34
C ASN A 104 5.47 -2.40 -4.74
N ALA A 105 6.10 -1.30 -4.33
CA ALA A 105 7.54 -1.07 -4.37
C ALA A 105 8.16 -1.16 -2.96
N HIS A 106 7.68 -2.12 -2.16
CA HIS A 106 7.91 -2.19 -0.72
C HIS A 106 8.36 -3.56 -0.21
N CYS A 107 7.83 -4.65 -0.79
CA CYS A 107 8.05 -6.00 -0.30
C CYS A 107 9.50 -6.44 -0.55
N ARG A 108 10.24 -6.70 0.54
CA ARG A 108 11.66 -7.06 0.52
C ARG A 108 11.95 -8.57 0.50
N GLN A 109 10.93 -9.42 0.30
CA GLN A 109 11.21 -10.87 0.31
C GLN A 109 12.02 -11.24 -0.92
N PRO A 110 13.05 -12.10 -0.78
CA PRO A 110 13.99 -12.39 -1.85
C PRO A 110 13.31 -12.97 -3.10
N GLU A 111 12.24 -13.75 -2.94
CA GLU A 111 11.49 -14.36 -4.05
C GLU A 111 10.88 -13.29 -4.97
N PHE A 112 10.26 -12.26 -4.39
CA PHE A 112 9.65 -11.17 -5.15
C PHE A 112 10.70 -10.23 -5.76
N VAL A 113 11.80 -9.99 -5.05
CA VAL A 113 12.93 -9.21 -5.57
C VAL A 113 13.56 -9.92 -6.78
N GLN A 114 13.74 -11.25 -6.72
CA GLN A 114 14.21 -12.05 -7.85
C GLN A 114 13.24 -12.02 -9.03
N ALA A 115 11.93 -11.99 -8.77
CA ALA A 115 10.88 -11.80 -9.77
C ALA A 115 10.74 -10.35 -10.27
N LYS A 116 11.67 -9.44 -9.90
CA LYS A 116 11.69 -8.02 -10.30
C LYS A 116 10.45 -7.22 -9.87
N CYS A 117 9.86 -7.56 -8.73
CA CYS A 117 8.75 -6.83 -8.14
C CYS A 117 9.03 -6.49 -6.67
N GLY A 118 8.08 -5.84 -5.99
CA GLY A 118 8.31 -5.40 -4.62
C GLY A 118 9.44 -4.36 -4.56
N GLU A 119 10.28 -4.48 -3.54
CA GLU A 119 11.39 -3.54 -3.29
C GLU A 119 12.41 -3.48 -4.45
N TRP A 120 12.46 -4.46 -5.35
CA TRP A 120 13.29 -4.34 -6.56
C TRP A 120 12.99 -3.06 -7.35
N LEU A 121 11.71 -2.66 -7.43
CA LEU A 121 11.27 -1.44 -8.12
C LEU A 121 11.83 -0.17 -7.48
N LEU A 122 12.05 -0.17 -6.16
CA LEU A 122 12.62 0.95 -5.43
C LEU A 122 14.04 1.27 -5.92
N PHE A 123 14.80 0.24 -6.29
CA PHE A 123 16.17 0.35 -6.80
C PHE A 123 16.24 0.41 -8.33
N ASN A 124 15.10 0.29 -9.02
CA ASN A 124 14.97 0.40 -10.47
C ASN A 124 13.90 1.44 -10.82
N PRO A 125 14.12 2.70 -10.43
CA PRO A 125 13.05 3.70 -10.40
C PRO A 125 12.50 4.04 -11.79
N GLU A 126 13.30 3.93 -12.86
CA GLU A 126 12.80 4.16 -14.22
C GLU A 126 11.74 3.13 -14.63
N VAL A 127 11.88 1.87 -14.18
CA VAL A 127 10.85 0.84 -14.38
C VAL A 127 9.60 1.17 -13.56
N LEU A 128 9.78 1.62 -12.31
CA LEU A 128 8.66 2.04 -11.47
C LEU A 128 7.90 3.24 -12.08
N TYR A 129 8.61 4.24 -12.62
CA TYR A 129 7.99 5.39 -13.29
C TYR A 129 7.19 4.97 -14.52
N GLU A 130 7.72 4.03 -15.31
CA GLU A 130 7.03 3.50 -16.47
C GLU A 130 5.73 2.78 -16.08
N ILE A 131 5.77 1.94 -15.03
CA ILE A 131 4.58 1.26 -14.50
C ILE A 131 3.55 2.29 -14.06
N VAL A 132 3.96 3.28 -13.26
CA VAL A 132 3.06 4.32 -12.76
C VAL A 132 2.45 5.13 -13.89
N GLU A 133 3.22 5.50 -14.91
CA GLU A 133 2.73 6.27 -16.05
C GLU A 133 1.67 5.52 -16.88
N ARG A 134 1.81 4.20 -17.01
CA ARG A 134 0.79 3.40 -17.72
C ARG A 134 -0.44 3.18 -16.85
N VAL A 135 -0.24 2.80 -15.60
CA VAL A 135 -1.33 2.45 -14.67
C VAL A 135 -2.17 3.67 -14.29
N SER A 136 -1.56 4.85 -14.15
CA SER A 136 -2.26 6.10 -13.81
C SER A 136 -3.23 6.59 -14.90
N LYS A 137 -3.05 6.14 -16.14
CA LYS A 137 -3.99 6.40 -17.25
C LYS A 137 -5.25 5.55 -17.18
N ILE A 138 -5.24 4.50 -16.34
CA ILE A 138 -6.32 3.52 -16.20
C ILE A 138 -7.08 3.75 -14.91
N ALA A 139 -6.38 3.88 -13.78
CA ALA A 139 -6.98 3.93 -12.44
C ALA A 139 -6.28 4.93 -11.53
N THR A 140 -6.99 5.40 -10.49
CA THR A 140 -6.36 6.17 -9.41
C THR A 140 -5.23 5.36 -8.79
N THR A 141 -4.01 5.89 -8.85
CA THR A 141 -2.80 5.11 -8.58
C THR A 141 -2.12 5.56 -7.30
N ALA A 142 -1.81 4.58 -6.45
CA ALA A 142 -0.96 4.72 -5.28
C ALA A 142 0.35 3.93 -5.48
N VAL A 143 1.41 4.35 -4.80
CA VAL A 143 2.68 3.59 -4.76
C VAL A 143 3.10 3.41 -3.33
N LYS A 144 3.30 2.15 -2.93
CA LYS A 144 3.82 1.82 -1.61
C LYS A 144 5.32 1.65 -1.64
N LEU A 145 6.03 2.50 -0.89
CA LEU A 145 7.49 2.54 -0.83
C LEU A 145 8.00 2.08 0.54
N ARG A 146 9.24 1.59 0.56
CA ARG A 146 9.98 1.31 1.79
C ARG A 146 11.05 2.38 2.02
N GLY A 147 11.02 2.98 3.20
CA GLY A 147 12.06 3.87 3.71
C GLY A 147 13.27 3.13 4.28
N GLY A 148 14.29 3.87 4.69
CA GLY A 148 15.45 3.33 5.41
C GLY A 148 16.67 3.01 4.55
N TYR A 149 16.66 3.43 3.28
CA TYR A 149 17.80 3.31 2.37
C TYR A 149 18.42 4.67 2.04
N GLY A 150 19.68 4.69 1.58
CA GLY A 150 20.39 5.89 1.14
C GLY A 150 19.98 6.38 -0.26
N ILE A 151 18.68 6.38 -0.58
CA ILE A 151 18.16 6.86 -1.86
C ILE A 151 17.52 8.26 -1.70
N ASP A 152 17.44 8.99 -2.81
CA ASP A 152 16.76 10.29 -2.86
C ASP A 152 15.24 10.10 -2.99
N TYR A 153 14.59 9.85 -1.85
CA TYR A 153 13.14 9.66 -1.79
C TYR A 153 12.35 10.88 -2.26
N GLU A 154 12.86 12.09 -2.04
CA GLU A 154 12.16 13.30 -2.43
C GLU A 154 12.09 13.40 -3.95
N LYS A 155 13.23 13.25 -4.63
CA LYS A 155 13.28 13.18 -6.10
C LYS A 155 12.45 12.02 -6.66
N LEU A 156 12.51 10.85 -6.01
CA LEU A 156 11.70 9.69 -6.39
C LEU A 156 10.20 10.02 -6.34
N CYS A 157 9.71 10.56 -5.22
CA CYS A 157 8.28 10.84 -5.04
C CYS A 157 7.79 11.96 -5.96
N VAL A 158 8.57 13.03 -6.15
CA VAL A 158 8.24 14.10 -7.10
C VAL A 158 8.01 13.51 -8.50
N LYS A 159 8.94 12.69 -8.98
CA LYS A 159 8.79 12.01 -10.27
C LYS A 159 7.58 11.07 -10.32
N LEU A 160 7.25 10.37 -9.24
CA LEU A 160 6.03 9.53 -9.20
C LEU A 160 4.77 10.38 -9.38
N PHE A 161 4.66 11.51 -8.67
CA PHE A 161 3.54 12.45 -8.83
C PHE A 161 3.48 13.02 -10.25
N GLU A 162 4.61 13.41 -10.85
CA GLU A 162 4.70 13.87 -12.25
C GLU A 162 4.23 12.82 -13.27
N ARG A 163 4.34 11.52 -12.93
CA ARG A 163 3.88 10.39 -13.77
C ARG A 163 2.43 9.98 -13.49
N GLY A 164 1.69 10.75 -12.69
CA GLY A 164 0.26 10.54 -12.43
C GLY A 164 -0.05 9.72 -11.19
N CYS A 165 0.95 9.39 -10.34
CA CYS A 165 0.66 8.85 -9.02
C CYS A 165 -0.18 9.85 -8.22
N SER A 166 -1.28 9.41 -7.62
CA SER A 166 -2.14 10.24 -6.76
C SER A 166 -1.72 10.16 -5.30
N ILE A 167 -1.17 9.01 -4.86
CA ILE A 167 -0.84 8.74 -3.46
C ILE A 167 0.53 8.08 -3.31
N VAL A 168 1.40 8.66 -2.49
CA VAL A 168 2.58 7.94 -2.00
C VAL A 168 2.31 7.38 -0.61
N HIS A 169 2.41 6.06 -0.47
CA HIS A 169 2.29 5.35 0.80
C HIS A 169 3.68 4.92 1.28
N ILE A 170 4.23 5.61 2.27
CA ILE A 170 5.63 5.41 2.70
C ILE A 170 5.71 4.62 4.02
N ASP A 171 6.26 3.41 3.98
CA ASP A 171 6.77 2.70 5.18
C ASP A 171 8.06 3.39 5.61
N ALA A 172 7.95 4.48 6.37
CA ALA A 172 9.05 5.35 6.77
C ALA A 172 9.89 4.69 7.87
N MET A 173 10.52 3.56 7.56
CA MET A 173 11.34 2.79 8.47
C MET A 173 12.70 3.47 8.68
N ILE A 174 13.14 3.57 9.94
CA ILE A 174 14.55 3.73 10.27
C ILE A 174 15.12 2.34 10.57
N PRO A 175 16.20 1.88 9.93
CA PRO A 175 16.86 0.64 10.30
C PRO A 175 17.21 0.64 11.79
N ASN A 176 16.75 -0.37 12.53
CA ASN A 176 16.89 -0.47 13.99
C ASN A 176 16.27 0.68 14.79
N GLY A 177 15.34 1.44 14.19
CA GLY A 177 14.66 2.56 14.82
C GLY A 177 13.15 2.51 14.64
N ASN A 178 12.51 3.64 14.92
CA ASN A 178 11.06 3.82 14.79
C ASN A 178 10.72 4.42 13.40
N CYS A 179 9.62 5.17 13.33
CA CYS A 179 9.16 5.88 12.14
C CYS A 179 10.03 7.14 11.87
N ASP A 180 10.48 7.31 10.63
CA ASP A 180 11.15 8.50 10.11
C ASP A 180 10.14 9.59 9.77
N LEU A 181 9.81 10.41 10.76
CA LEU A 181 8.91 11.55 10.59
C LEU A 181 9.50 12.64 9.68
N TYR A 182 10.82 12.74 9.53
CA TYR A 182 11.44 13.71 8.63
C TYR A 182 11.26 13.29 7.18
N LEU A 183 11.35 12.00 6.88
CA LEU A 183 11.03 11.45 5.55
C LEU A 183 9.57 11.74 5.19
N ILE A 184 8.62 11.44 6.09
CA ILE A 184 7.20 11.76 5.89
C ILE A 184 7.02 13.25 5.62
N LYS A 185 7.62 14.12 6.45
CA LYS A 185 7.53 15.57 6.30
C LYS A 185 8.05 16.08 4.96
N ARG A 186 9.15 15.51 4.45
CA ARG A 186 9.70 15.90 3.14
C ARG A 186 8.77 15.51 2.01
N ILE A 187 8.33 14.25 1.97
CA ILE A 187 7.48 13.73 0.89
C ILE A 187 6.11 14.42 0.87
N SER A 188 5.52 14.66 2.05
CA SER A 188 4.17 15.23 2.18
C SER A 188 4.03 16.67 1.67
N LYS A 189 5.13 17.36 1.37
CA LYS A 189 5.10 18.68 0.71
C LYS A 189 4.71 18.61 -0.75
N HIS A 190 4.85 17.44 -1.39
CA HIS A 190 4.72 17.27 -2.83
C HIS A 190 3.40 16.64 -3.27
N GLY A 191 2.67 15.99 -2.36
CA GLY A 191 1.38 15.39 -2.70
C GLY A 191 0.75 14.59 -1.56
N PHE A 192 -0.36 13.91 -1.88
CA PHE A 192 -1.10 13.12 -0.90
C PHE A 192 -0.24 11.95 -0.42
N THR A 193 0.03 11.93 0.88
CA THR A 193 0.92 10.93 1.50
C THR A 193 0.20 10.16 2.58
N ILE A 194 0.32 8.82 2.52
CA ILE A 194 -0.06 7.92 3.61
C ILE A 194 1.21 7.52 4.35
N GLY A 195 1.35 7.94 5.60
CA GLY A 195 2.48 7.56 6.43
C GLY A 195 2.29 6.18 7.06
N ASN A 196 3.34 5.36 7.07
CA ASN A 196 3.37 4.05 7.70
C ASN A 196 4.68 3.87 8.50
N ASN A 197 4.71 2.79 9.28
CA ASN A 197 5.72 2.37 10.25
C ASN A 197 5.40 2.79 11.70
N SER A 198 5.47 1.82 12.62
CA SER A 198 5.36 2.03 14.07
C SER A 198 4.12 2.80 14.56
N PHE A 199 3.02 2.79 13.80
CA PHE A 199 1.70 3.24 14.28
C PHE A 199 1.09 2.16 15.17
N VAL A 200 1.09 2.42 16.48
CA VAL A 200 0.71 1.45 17.53
C VAL A 200 -0.23 2.02 18.59
N ASP A 201 -0.49 3.33 18.55
CA ASP A 201 -1.36 4.07 19.46
C ASP A 201 -1.73 5.45 18.87
N ILE A 202 -2.64 6.18 19.52
CA ILE A 202 -3.09 7.51 19.09
C ILE A 202 -1.90 8.45 18.88
N LYS A 203 -0.99 8.51 19.86
CA LYS A 203 0.16 9.42 19.84
C LYS A 203 1.07 9.18 18.64
N SER A 204 1.34 7.92 18.29
CA SER A 204 2.14 7.58 17.12
C SER A 204 1.41 7.93 15.81
N GLY A 205 0.10 7.75 15.75
CA GLY A 205 -0.73 8.17 14.61
C GLY A 205 -0.72 9.68 14.41
N GLU A 206 -0.98 10.45 15.47
CA GLU A 206 -0.99 11.91 15.45
C GLU A 206 0.38 12.48 15.06
N ARG A 207 1.48 11.85 15.47
CA ARG A 207 2.83 12.26 15.04
C ARG A 207 3.04 12.11 13.54
N VAL A 208 2.47 11.08 12.92
CA VAL A 208 2.53 10.88 11.46
C VAL A 208 1.71 11.95 10.73
N ILE A 209 0.50 12.24 11.21
CA ILE A 209 -0.33 13.32 10.64
C ILE A 209 0.33 14.69 10.84
N GLY A 210 0.83 14.97 12.05
CA GLY A 210 1.55 16.19 12.39
C GLY A 210 2.88 16.37 11.63
N ALA A 211 3.48 15.29 11.12
CA ALA A 211 4.61 15.38 10.20
C ALA A 211 4.20 15.86 8.80
N GLY A 212 2.91 15.77 8.44
CA GLY A 212 2.36 16.29 7.18
C GLY A 212 1.56 15.24 6.38
N ALA A 213 1.59 13.96 6.77
CA ALA A 213 0.83 12.93 6.07
C ALA A 213 -0.68 13.24 6.15
N LYS A 214 -1.41 12.98 5.06
CA LYS A 214 -2.86 13.19 5.01
C LYS A 214 -3.61 12.07 5.74
N MET A 215 -3.04 10.87 5.70
CA MET A 215 -3.55 9.68 6.38
C MET A 215 -2.39 8.88 6.99
N VAL A 216 -2.73 8.00 7.94
CA VAL A 216 -1.78 7.09 8.60
C VAL A 216 -2.27 5.65 8.51
N SER A 217 -1.37 4.73 8.18
CA SER A 217 -1.71 3.32 8.00
C SER A 217 -1.16 2.40 9.09
N ALA A 218 -1.97 1.43 9.50
CA ALA A 218 -1.58 0.36 10.42
C ALA A 218 -1.62 -1.02 9.72
N ALA A 219 -0.73 -1.90 10.15
CA ALA A 219 -0.68 -3.30 9.71
C ALA A 219 -0.77 -4.22 10.94
N ARG A 220 0.39 -4.67 11.45
CA ARG A 220 0.50 -5.66 12.54
C ARG A 220 -0.25 -5.29 13.84
N ALA A 221 -0.53 -4.01 14.09
CA ALA A 221 -1.31 -3.59 15.26
C ALA A 221 -2.74 -4.16 15.22
N THR A 222 -3.35 -4.25 14.04
CA THR A 222 -4.72 -4.75 13.86
C THR A 222 -4.84 -6.27 14.08
N LEU A 223 -3.72 -7.00 13.99
CA LEU A 223 -3.66 -8.42 14.33
C LEU A 223 -3.57 -8.67 15.83
N LYS A 224 -3.04 -7.70 16.58
CA LYS A 224 -2.91 -7.78 18.04
C LYS A 224 -4.15 -7.28 18.75
N ASP A 225 -4.86 -6.35 18.13
CA ASP A 225 -6.07 -5.73 18.67
C ASP A 225 -7.07 -5.50 17.53
N GLN A 226 -8.17 -6.26 17.55
CA GLN A 226 -9.22 -6.17 16.52
C GLN A 226 -9.96 -4.82 16.58
N ASN A 227 -9.94 -4.15 17.72
CA ASN A 227 -10.57 -2.84 17.92
C ASN A 227 -9.54 -1.71 17.78
N PHE A 228 -8.36 -1.98 17.21
CA PHE A 228 -7.27 -1.00 17.08
C PHE A 228 -7.77 0.32 16.48
N PHE A 229 -8.39 0.27 15.30
CA PHE A 229 -8.87 1.49 14.63
C PHE A 229 -10.02 2.17 15.37
N GLU A 230 -10.87 1.43 16.08
CA GLU A 230 -11.94 2.01 16.89
C GLU A 230 -11.36 2.89 18.00
N LYS A 231 -10.33 2.41 18.69
CA LYS A 231 -9.59 3.19 19.69
C LYS A 231 -8.91 4.40 19.08
N MET A 232 -8.36 4.29 17.87
CA MET A 232 -7.69 5.41 17.21
C MET A 232 -8.66 6.55 16.85
N LEU A 233 -9.96 6.25 16.68
CA LEU A 233 -11.00 7.25 16.42
C LEU A 233 -11.35 8.10 17.66
N GLU A 234 -10.83 7.78 18.85
CA GLU A 234 -10.92 8.66 20.02
C GLU A 234 -10.08 9.94 19.86
N SER A 235 -9.16 9.97 18.89
CA SER A 235 -8.39 11.18 18.55
C SER A 235 -9.18 12.10 17.63
N ASP A 236 -9.27 13.38 18.00
CA ASP A 236 -9.86 14.43 17.16
C ASP A 236 -9.15 14.53 15.81
N ILE A 237 -7.82 14.39 15.78
CA ILE A 237 -7.03 14.53 14.55
C ILE A 237 -7.22 13.31 13.63
N LEU A 238 -7.23 12.09 14.20
CA LEU A 238 -7.31 10.87 13.39
C LEU A 238 -8.72 10.59 12.87
N SER A 239 -9.75 11.07 13.58
CA SER A 239 -11.16 10.94 13.20
C SER A 239 -11.60 11.98 12.16
N GLU A 240 -10.80 13.00 11.87
CA GLU A 240 -11.13 14.00 10.85
C GLU A 240 -11.28 13.39 9.45
N PRO A 241 -12.29 13.84 8.67
CA PRO A 241 -12.40 13.47 7.28
C PRO A 241 -11.27 14.08 6.44
N VAL A 242 -10.94 13.42 5.34
CA VAL A 242 -9.95 13.89 4.37
C VAL A 242 -10.35 13.50 2.96
N GLU A 243 -10.03 14.36 2.00
CA GLU A 243 -10.30 14.15 0.59
C GLU A 243 -8.99 13.98 -0.17
N LEU A 244 -8.97 12.92 -1.00
CA LEU A 244 -7.98 12.74 -2.07
C LEU A 244 -8.37 13.56 -3.29
#